data_AF-A0A938P5J7-F1
#
_entry.id   AF-A0A938P5J7-F1
#
_cell.length_a   1.000
_cell.length_b   1.000
_cell.length_c   1.000
_cell.angle_alpha   90.00
_cell.angle_beta   90.00
_cell.angle_gamma   90.00
#
_symmetry.space_group_name_H-M   'P 1'
#
loop_
_entity.id
_entity.type
_entity.pdbx_description
1 polymer ?
#
loop_
_entity_poly.entity_id
_entity_poly.type
_entity_poly.pdbx_seq_one_letter_code
_entity_poly.pdbx_strand_id
1 'polypeptide(L)'
;MPTHDIIDNRTEKLVDHLSQILGSTERARFAVGYLFLSGLTSVAKRLLNLKELRLLIGNTTNKETVEMLAEGYRRLDLAVEELERQAYPKRTEAAKMAQETAGNLRNAVEWMDQTDEGQELVVGLMRMIEEKRLKVRVFTKGRLHAKAYICDYGKVCDGVGQEISRHEKGIAVVGSSNLTLAGLTHNTELNVVVQGNQNHGELVRWFDDLWKESQEFDGALMTELKESWAAAQVRPYDIYMKTLYALVRDRRHADIEIIFSGDKSKEKVVGRFAPKANPEYRFAQNEPELTMVIATDVLAEGLNLQDCDNIINYDLHWNPVRLIQRFGRIDRIGSEHELIFGFNFLPETKLDKNLGLKEKLHNRIQEIHDTIGEDSEILDRTEKLNPDAMYAIYEMRGGAPVQLDLWGGADDEFLDLNEAEEILRQLRKDNPGEYERIASLRDGIRTARPSLQRGLYVFCQAGRFQQLFLLDEKSEVISRDVPKVVCAVKCAPDAKAAPLPKGYNKAVMAIQRKFAEDVRHREAERTYTANLTHGQLYVLREMRIMFEANQDEDIKQNVNVLEKVFRGPLTGAVKRELNQLRRNSVTGEGLLKNLIRIYDQHNLKDAAAHRSLAMSDRAIPQIICSEAFV
;
A
#
# COMPACT_ATOMS: atom_id res chain seq x y z
N MET A 1 24.51 36.95 -21.73
CA MET A 1 25.20 35.83 -21.07
C MET A 1 24.61 35.70 -19.68
N PRO A 2 24.37 34.48 -19.16
CA PRO A 2 24.08 34.33 -17.74
C PRO A 2 25.20 35.01 -16.94
N THR A 3 24.85 35.70 -15.87
CA THR A 3 25.78 36.50 -15.06
C THR A 3 26.69 35.64 -14.18
N HIS A 4 26.38 34.34 -14.05
CA HIS A 4 27.14 33.35 -13.31
C HIS A 4 26.83 31.92 -13.80
N ASP A 5 27.64 30.95 -13.38
CA ASP A 5 27.50 29.52 -13.73
C ASP A 5 26.67 28.70 -12.73
N ILE A 6 26.03 29.35 -11.76
CA ILE A 6 25.21 28.69 -10.73
C ILE A 6 23.79 28.47 -11.23
N ILE A 7 23.28 27.26 -11.01
CA ILE A 7 21.87 26.88 -11.22
C ILE A 7 21.25 26.64 -9.85
N ASP A 8 20.37 27.55 -9.45
CA ASP A 8 19.48 27.40 -8.31
C ASP A 8 18.06 27.19 -8.83
N ASN A 9 17.50 26.01 -8.57
CA ASN A 9 16.17 25.62 -9.01
C ASN A 9 15.05 26.57 -8.55
N ARG A 10 15.28 27.49 -7.61
CA ARG A 10 14.32 28.54 -7.24
C ARG A 10 14.17 29.60 -8.34
N THR A 11 15.26 29.94 -9.02
CA THR A 11 15.32 31.02 -10.02
C THR A 11 15.52 30.49 -11.45
N GLU A 12 16.33 29.44 -11.62
CA GLU A 12 16.64 28.82 -12.91
C GLU A 12 16.55 27.30 -12.79
N LYS A 13 15.74 26.64 -13.62
CA LYS A 13 15.52 25.20 -13.51
C LYS A 13 16.64 24.42 -14.20
N LEU A 14 17.17 23.41 -13.52
CA LEU A 14 18.19 22.51 -14.08
C LEU A 14 17.73 21.84 -15.38
N VAL A 15 16.44 21.50 -15.50
CA VAL A 15 15.88 20.85 -16.70
C VAL A 15 16.03 21.70 -17.96
N ASP A 16 15.91 23.03 -17.84
CA ASP A 16 16.02 23.95 -18.97
C ASP A 16 17.47 24.00 -19.47
N HIS A 17 18.41 24.11 -18.52
CA HIS A 17 19.85 24.06 -18.79
C HIS A 17 20.28 22.73 -19.41
N LEU A 18 19.87 21.60 -18.84
CA LEU A 18 20.17 20.27 -19.39
C LEU A 18 19.56 20.10 -20.79
N SER A 19 18.34 20.57 -21.02
CA SER A 19 17.70 20.54 -22.34
C SER A 19 18.50 21.34 -23.37
N GLN A 20 18.97 22.53 -23.03
CA GLN A 20 19.79 23.35 -23.91
C GLN A 20 21.13 22.67 -24.22
N ILE A 21 21.83 22.16 -23.19
CA ILE A 21 23.12 21.47 -23.33
C ILE A 21 22.96 20.25 -24.25
N LEU A 22 21.98 19.39 -23.97
CA LEU A 22 21.70 18.18 -24.74
C LEU A 22 21.40 18.48 -26.21
N GLY A 23 20.89 19.67 -26.53
CA GLY A 23 20.64 20.09 -27.91
C GLY A 23 21.88 20.19 -28.79
N SER A 24 23.07 20.33 -28.21
CA SER A 24 24.34 20.39 -28.94
C SER A 24 25.32 19.27 -28.57
N THR A 25 24.81 18.24 -27.89
CA THR A 25 25.59 17.12 -27.35
C THR A 25 25.53 15.93 -28.31
N GLU A 26 26.68 15.31 -28.57
CA GLU A 26 26.76 14.06 -29.36
C GLU A 26 26.85 12.83 -28.46
N ARG A 27 27.60 12.93 -27.36
CA ARG A 27 27.78 11.86 -26.36
C ARG A 27 27.63 12.41 -24.96
N ALA A 28 27.03 11.65 -24.05
CA ALA A 28 26.87 12.06 -22.67
C ALA A 28 27.30 10.96 -21.68
N ARG A 29 27.81 11.38 -20.52
CA ARG A 29 28.16 10.56 -19.37
C ARG A 29 27.45 11.10 -18.15
N PHE A 30 26.47 10.35 -17.64
CA PHE A 30 25.68 10.74 -16.48
C PHE A 30 26.05 9.85 -15.31
N ALA A 31 26.52 10.43 -14.21
CA ALA A 31 26.71 9.74 -12.95
C ALA A 31 25.66 10.23 -11.95
N VAL A 32 24.82 9.33 -11.47
CA VAL A 32 23.73 9.65 -10.53
C VAL A 32 23.72 8.65 -9.39
N GLY A 33 23.35 9.12 -8.20
CA GLY A 33 23.20 8.22 -7.05
C GLY A 33 22.01 7.27 -7.20
N TYR A 34 20.92 7.76 -7.78
CA TYR A 34 19.71 6.99 -8.06
C TYR A 34 19.17 7.32 -9.45
N LEU A 35 18.71 6.29 -10.16
CA LEU A 35 18.03 6.45 -11.43
C LEU A 35 16.52 6.48 -11.23
N PHE A 36 15.91 7.61 -11.54
CA PHE A 36 14.46 7.72 -11.68
C PHE A 36 14.14 8.04 -13.13
N LEU A 37 13.57 7.08 -13.85
CA LEU A 37 13.23 7.28 -15.26
C LEU A 37 12.24 8.45 -15.45
N SER A 38 11.38 8.72 -14.46
CA SER A 38 10.43 9.83 -14.50
C SER A 38 11.12 11.18 -14.68
N GLY A 39 12.30 11.39 -14.11
CA GLY A 39 13.06 12.64 -14.30
C GLY A 39 13.70 12.78 -15.68
N LEU A 40 13.81 11.70 -16.46
CA LEU A 40 14.31 11.76 -17.84
C LEU A 40 13.24 12.19 -18.84
N THR A 41 11.95 12.11 -18.48
CA THR A 41 10.83 12.40 -19.40
C THR A 41 10.94 13.79 -20.01
N SER A 42 11.28 14.81 -19.22
CA SER A 42 11.39 16.19 -19.68
C SER A 42 12.53 16.43 -20.68
N VAL A 43 13.57 15.57 -20.68
CA VAL A 43 14.72 15.65 -21.59
C VAL A 43 14.74 14.52 -22.63
N ALA A 44 13.73 13.65 -22.65
CA ALA A 44 13.70 12.41 -23.41
C ALA A 44 13.97 12.63 -24.90
N LYS A 45 13.29 13.59 -25.53
CA LYS A 45 13.43 13.89 -26.97
C LYS A 45 14.87 14.15 -27.40
N ARG A 46 15.66 14.85 -26.56
CA ARG A 46 17.06 15.16 -26.88
C ARG A 46 17.98 14.02 -26.46
N LEU A 47 17.71 13.41 -25.32
CA LEU A 47 18.47 12.28 -24.80
C LEU A 47 18.43 11.06 -25.74
N LEU A 48 17.26 10.74 -26.28
CA LEU A 48 17.06 9.61 -27.20
C LEU A 48 17.74 9.80 -28.57
N ASN A 49 18.18 11.02 -28.92
CA ASN A 49 18.89 11.34 -30.15
C ASN A 49 20.42 11.29 -30.00
N LEU A 50 20.95 11.08 -28.79
CA LEU A 50 22.38 10.99 -28.55
C LEU A 50 23.02 9.80 -29.27
N LYS A 51 24.23 9.95 -29.81
CA LYS A 51 24.95 8.83 -30.41
C LYS A 51 25.44 7.83 -29.36
N GLU A 52 25.81 8.30 -28.18
CA GLU A 52 26.16 7.46 -27.03
C GLU A 52 25.73 8.13 -25.71
N LEU A 53 25.13 7.35 -24.82
CA LEU A 53 24.86 7.71 -23.43
C LEU A 53 25.44 6.63 -22.51
N ARG A 54 26.33 7.02 -21.60
CA ARG A 54 26.82 6.17 -20.51
C ARG A 54 26.18 6.63 -19.21
N LEU A 55 25.49 5.72 -18.53
CA LEU A 55 24.81 5.98 -17.28
C LEU A 55 25.42 5.16 -16.15
N LEU A 56 26.08 5.84 -15.22
CA LEU A 56 26.64 5.24 -14.02
C LEU A 56 25.67 5.50 -12.85
N ILE A 57 25.17 4.43 -12.24
CA ILE A 57 24.18 4.50 -11.15
C ILE A 57 24.75 3.95 -9.84
N GLY A 58 24.30 4.52 -8.72
CA GLY A 58 24.60 3.99 -7.40
C GLY A 58 23.84 2.69 -7.10
N ASN A 59 24.36 1.93 -6.15
CA ASN A 59 23.84 0.65 -5.66
C ASN A 59 22.94 0.76 -4.42
N THR A 60 22.73 1.96 -3.87
CA THR A 60 22.03 2.10 -2.59
C THR A 60 20.52 1.99 -2.75
N THR A 61 19.85 1.36 -1.79
CA THR A 61 18.41 1.48 -1.45
C THR A 61 18.23 2.65 -0.47
N ASN A 62 17.10 3.37 -0.56
CA ASN A 62 16.76 4.67 0.05
C ASN A 62 17.62 5.28 1.17
N LYS A 63 17.70 6.62 1.12
CA LYS A 63 18.39 7.62 1.96
C LYS A 63 18.51 7.35 3.48
N GLU A 64 17.72 6.45 4.07
CA GLU A 64 17.50 6.35 5.52
C GLU A 64 18.46 5.40 6.27
N THR A 65 19.03 4.36 5.64
CA THR A 65 19.70 3.31 6.43
C THR A 65 21.06 3.75 7.02
N VAL A 66 21.85 4.56 6.32
CA VAL A 66 23.22 4.90 6.76
C VAL A 66 23.26 6.11 7.69
N GLU A 67 22.41 7.12 7.48
CA GLU A 67 22.32 8.28 8.39
C GLU A 67 21.73 7.87 9.75
N MET A 68 20.74 6.97 9.78
CA MET A 68 20.25 6.37 11.03
C MET A 68 21.32 5.54 11.76
N LEU A 69 22.20 4.85 11.04
CA LEU A 69 23.31 4.09 11.64
C LEU A 69 24.43 5.01 12.16
N ALA A 70 24.72 6.11 11.45
CA ALA A 70 25.75 7.08 11.82
C ALA A 70 25.34 7.99 13.00
N GLU A 71 24.06 8.36 13.10
CA GLU A 71 23.54 9.09 14.26
C GLU A 71 23.32 8.16 15.48
N GLY A 72 23.05 6.88 15.26
CA GLY A 72 22.75 5.89 16.30
C GLY A 72 23.97 5.28 17.00
N TYR A 73 25.15 5.22 16.38
CA TYR A 73 26.32 4.54 16.93
C TYR A 73 27.51 5.48 17.18
N ARG A 74 27.75 5.81 18.45
CA ARG A 74 29.02 6.40 18.92
C ARG A 74 30.18 5.38 18.94
N ARG A 75 30.52 4.77 17.80
CA ARG A 75 31.77 4.00 17.61
C ARG A 75 32.23 4.10 16.15
N LEU A 76 33.20 4.99 15.89
CA LEU A 76 33.84 5.16 14.58
C LEU A 76 34.43 3.85 14.03
N ASP A 77 34.91 2.95 14.89
CA ASP A 77 35.58 1.72 14.48
C ASP A 77 34.67 0.73 13.72
N LEU A 78 33.39 0.63 14.12
CA LEU A 78 32.41 -0.23 13.44
C LEU A 78 31.93 0.34 12.10
N ALA A 79 31.89 1.67 11.98
CA ALA A 79 31.58 2.35 10.74
C ALA A 79 32.71 2.18 9.70
N VAL A 80 33.97 2.16 10.16
CA VAL A 80 35.15 1.91 9.32
C VAL A 80 35.17 0.46 8.84
N GLU A 81 34.93 -0.54 9.70
CA GLU A 81 34.86 -1.95 9.29
C GLU A 81 33.75 -2.21 8.24
N GLU A 82 32.60 -1.56 8.38
CA GLU A 82 31.49 -1.66 7.42
C GLU A 82 31.80 -0.91 6.09
N LEU A 83 32.47 0.25 6.17
CA LEU A 83 32.98 0.97 4.99
C LEU A 83 34.03 0.16 4.23
N GLU A 84 34.94 -0.53 4.93
CA GLU A 84 35.94 -1.41 4.33
C GLU A 84 35.32 -2.65 3.67
N ARG A 85 34.28 -3.24 4.27
CA ARG A 85 33.47 -4.30 3.64
C ARG A 85 32.80 -3.83 2.35
N GLN A 86 32.29 -2.61 2.31
CA GLN A 86 31.64 -2.04 1.13
C GLN A 86 32.62 -1.56 0.05
N ALA A 87 33.88 -1.25 0.40
CA ALA A 87 34.91 -0.85 -0.54
C ALA A 87 35.35 -2.00 -1.48
N TYR A 88 35.28 -3.25 -0.99
CA TYR A 88 35.70 -4.44 -1.74
C TYR A 88 34.69 -5.59 -1.61
N PRO A 89 33.47 -5.43 -2.17
CA PRO A 89 32.46 -6.48 -2.10
C PRO A 89 32.93 -7.73 -2.87
N LYS A 90 32.59 -8.92 -2.36
CA LYS A 90 32.78 -10.16 -3.11
C LYS A 90 31.94 -10.13 -4.38
N ARG A 91 32.36 -10.84 -5.43
CA ARG A 91 31.62 -10.90 -6.71
C ARG A 91 30.13 -11.30 -6.54
N THR A 92 29.83 -12.16 -5.57
CA THR A 92 28.45 -12.55 -5.21
C THR A 92 27.64 -11.43 -4.58
N GLU A 93 28.25 -10.62 -3.71
CA GLU A 93 27.61 -9.47 -3.07
C GLU A 93 27.36 -8.35 -4.09
N ALA A 94 28.35 -8.13 -4.96
CA ALA A 94 28.27 -7.16 -6.03
C ALA A 94 27.12 -7.51 -7.01
N ALA A 95 26.92 -8.80 -7.33
CA ALA A 95 25.78 -9.26 -8.14
C ALA A 95 24.44 -9.08 -7.42
N LYS A 96 24.39 -9.35 -6.10
CA LYS A 96 23.20 -9.14 -5.27
C LYS A 96 22.78 -7.67 -5.24
N MET A 97 23.74 -6.74 -5.07
CA MET A 97 23.48 -5.30 -5.09
C MET A 97 22.91 -4.83 -6.44
N ALA A 98 23.42 -5.37 -7.55
CA ALA A 98 22.86 -5.09 -8.87
C ALA A 98 21.42 -5.61 -8.99
N GLN A 99 21.13 -6.81 -8.47
CA GLN A 99 19.77 -7.36 -8.46
C GLN A 99 18.80 -6.52 -7.59
N GLU A 100 19.24 -6.06 -6.42
CA GLU A 100 18.47 -5.14 -5.57
C GLU A 100 18.20 -3.82 -6.29
N THR A 101 19.20 -3.29 -7.01
CA THR A 101 19.05 -2.07 -7.84
C THR A 101 18.01 -2.28 -8.95
N ALA A 102 17.97 -3.45 -9.59
CA ALA A 102 16.94 -3.79 -10.56
C ALA A 102 15.54 -3.85 -9.93
N GLY A 103 15.40 -4.41 -8.73
CA GLY A 103 14.15 -4.41 -7.97
C GLY A 103 13.66 -3.01 -7.60
N ASN A 104 14.56 -2.08 -7.25
CA ASN A 104 14.17 -0.70 -6.99
C ASN A 104 13.70 0.01 -8.26
N LEU A 105 14.40 -0.23 -9.36
CA LEU A 105 14.02 0.33 -10.65
C LEU A 105 12.65 -0.19 -11.10
N ARG A 106 12.38 -1.48 -10.91
CA ARG A 106 11.04 -2.07 -11.12
C ARG A 106 9.95 -1.22 -10.49
N ASN A 107 10.05 -1.01 -9.18
CA ASN A 107 9.07 -0.26 -8.41
C ASN A 107 8.97 1.19 -8.90
N ALA A 108 10.11 1.81 -9.24
CA ALA A 108 10.13 3.18 -9.78
C ALA A 108 9.41 3.30 -11.15
N VAL A 109 9.44 2.26 -11.99
CA VAL A 109 8.71 2.23 -13.26
C VAL A 109 7.22 1.93 -13.04
N GLU A 110 6.88 1.05 -12.10
CA GLU A 110 5.48 0.78 -11.72
C GLU A 110 4.78 2.03 -11.17
N TRP A 111 5.50 2.87 -10.41
CA TRP A 111 4.98 4.14 -9.89
C TRP A 111 5.08 5.31 -10.86
N MET A 112 5.65 5.10 -12.05
CA MET A 112 5.70 6.15 -13.06
C MET A 112 4.30 6.43 -13.62
N ASP A 113 3.98 7.71 -13.76
CA ASP A 113 2.80 8.15 -14.50
C ASP A 113 2.77 7.54 -15.91
N GLN A 114 1.66 6.85 -16.22
CA GLN A 114 1.44 6.17 -17.50
C GLN A 114 1.10 7.15 -18.64
N THR A 115 2.02 8.06 -18.94
CA THR A 115 1.89 9.09 -19.98
C THR A 115 2.45 8.61 -21.32
N ASP A 116 2.05 9.27 -22.42
CA ASP A 116 2.60 8.99 -23.75
C ASP A 116 4.11 9.29 -23.78
N GLU A 117 4.55 10.37 -23.11
CA GLU A 117 5.96 10.74 -22.98
C GLU A 117 6.75 9.72 -22.16
N GLY A 118 6.17 9.20 -21.07
CA GLY A 118 6.76 8.13 -20.27
C GLY A 118 6.94 6.84 -21.08
N GLN A 119 5.93 6.47 -21.87
CA GLN A 119 6.00 5.32 -22.77
C GLN A 119 7.06 5.50 -23.85
N GLU A 120 7.12 6.68 -24.50
CA GLU A 120 8.13 7.01 -25.52
C GLU A 120 9.55 6.90 -24.92
N LEU A 121 9.75 7.37 -23.68
CA LEU A 121 11.01 7.23 -22.98
C LEU A 121 11.38 5.76 -22.76
N VAL A 122 10.52 4.94 -22.15
CA VAL A 122 10.85 3.53 -21.86
C VAL A 122 11.19 2.77 -23.14
N VAL A 123 10.35 2.88 -24.17
CA VAL A 123 10.58 2.22 -25.47
C VAL A 123 11.84 2.77 -26.14
N GLY A 124 12.08 4.08 -26.05
CA GLY A 124 13.28 4.73 -26.58
C GLY A 124 14.57 4.23 -25.90
N LEU A 125 14.56 4.09 -24.57
CA LEU A 125 15.70 3.55 -23.82
C LEU A 125 15.97 2.09 -24.18
N MET A 126 14.93 1.26 -24.33
CA MET A 126 15.08 -0.12 -24.81
C MET A 126 15.76 -0.14 -26.17
N ARG A 127 15.27 0.65 -27.12
CA ARG A 127 15.88 0.76 -28.45
C ARG A 127 17.34 1.22 -28.39
N MET A 128 17.68 2.20 -27.54
CA MET A 128 19.06 2.63 -27.37
C MET A 128 19.98 1.54 -26.80
N ILE A 129 19.49 0.68 -25.91
CA ILE A 129 20.25 -0.46 -25.38
C ILE A 129 20.47 -1.50 -26.49
N GLU A 130 19.43 -1.83 -27.27
CA GLU A 130 19.53 -2.76 -28.40
C GLU A 130 20.52 -2.26 -29.47
N GLU A 131 20.49 -0.97 -29.77
CA GLU A 131 21.43 -0.29 -30.68
C GLU A 131 22.83 -0.07 -30.06
N LYS A 132 23.07 -0.48 -28.80
CA LYS A 132 24.32 -0.27 -28.03
C LYS A 132 24.72 1.19 -27.86
N ARG A 133 23.76 2.10 -27.98
CA ARG A 133 23.91 3.56 -27.78
C ARG A 133 23.76 3.93 -26.31
N LEU A 134 22.92 3.23 -25.55
CA LEU A 134 22.83 3.37 -24.10
C LEU A 134 23.62 2.23 -23.43
N LYS A 135 24.53 2.60 -22.55
CA LYS A 135 25.28 1.69 -21.68
C LYS A 135 25.06 2.12 -20.24
N VAL A 136 24.80 1.16 -19.36
CA VAL A 136 24.44 1.37 -17.97
C VAL A 136 25.29 0.47 -17.09
N ARG A 137 25.83 1.06 -16.02
CA ARG A 137 26.59 0.33 -15.02
C ARG A 137 26.22 0.72 -13.60
N VAL A 138 26.25 -0.25 -12.70
CA VAL A 138 26.07 -0.03 -11.25
C VAL A 138 27.43 0.02 -10.56
N PHE A 139 27.69 1.12 -9.86
CA PHE A 139 28.86 1.24 -9.01
C PHE A 139 28.64 0.45 -7.72
N THR A 140 29.48 -0.56 -7.46
CA THR A 140 29.30 -1.49 -6.34
C THR A 140 30.39 -1.44 -5.28
N LYS A 141 31.54 -0.81 -5.55
CA LYS A 141 32.68 -0.69 -4.61
C LYS A 141 32.52 0.41 -3.56
N GLY A 142 31.28 0.70 -3.15
CA GLY A 142 30.95 1.75 -2.20
C GLY A 142 29.77 2.59 -2.66
N ARG A 143 29.53 3.71 -1.97
CA ARG A 143 28.39 4.59 -2.22
C ARG A 143 28.72 5.61 -3.32
N LEU A 144 28.02 5.52 -4.45
CA LEU A 144 28.00 6.60 -5.44
C LEU A 144 26.87 7.58 -5.09
N HIS A 145 27.22 8.78 -4.63
CA HIS A 145 26.26 9.87 -4.42
C HIS A 145 26.51 11.08 -5.33
N ALA A 146 27.43 10.96 -6.28
CA ALA A 146 27.67 12.03 -7.25
C ALA A 146 26.42 12.31 -8.11
N LYS A 147 26.25 13.57 -8.52
CA LYS A 147 25.32 13.96 -9.58
C LYS A 147 26.10 14.81 -10.58
N ALA A 148 26.48 14.20 -11.68
CA ALA A 148 27.29 14.81 -12.72
C ALA A 148 26.70 14.47 -14.09
N TYR A 149 26.49 15.50 -14.91
CA TYR A 149 25.96 15.41 -16.25
C TYR A 149 27.02 15.97 -17.21
N ILE A 150 27.84 15.09 -17.77
CA ILE A 150 29.00 15.47 -18.59
C ILE A 150 28.64 15.23 -20.06
N CYS A 151 28.78 16.26 -20.88
CA CYS A 151 28.33 16.26 -22.27
C CYS A 151 29.49 16.60 -23.21
N ASP A 152 29.74 15.73 -24.18
CA ASP A 152 30.68 15.96 -25.27
C ASP A 152 29.95 16.61 -26.43
N TYR A 153 30.47 17.75 -26.90
CA TYR A 153 29.87 18.44 -28.02
C TYR A 153 30.08 17.67 -29.32
N GLY A 154 29.03 17.69 -30.16
CA GLY A 154 29.13 17.19 -31.51
C GLY A 154 29.86 18.14 -32.43
N LYS A 155 30.26 17.60 -33.59
CA LYS A 155 30.77 18.43 -34.68
C LYS A 155 29.67 19.37 -35.19
N VAL A 156 29.97 20.65 -35.28
CA VAL A 156 29.06 21.67 -35.83
C VAL A 156 29.44 21.86 -37.29
N CYS A 157 28.48 21.74 -38.21
CA CYS A 157 28.71 22.06 -39.61
C CYS A 157 28.05 23.40 -39.97
N ASP A 158 28.64 24.15 -40.89
CA ASP A 158 28.01 25.33 -41.47
C ASP A 158 26.85 24.95 -42.43
N GLY A 159 26.16 25.96 -42.98
CA GLY A 159 25.05 25.76 -43.93
C GLY A 159 25.44 25.09 -45.25
N VAL A 160 26.73 24.83 -45.48
CA VAL A 160 27.31 24.16 -46.66
C VAL A 160 27.88 22.77 -46.29
N GLY A 161 27.80 22.37 -45.02
CA GLY A 161 28.24 21.07 -44.51
C GLY A 161 29.71 21.01 -44.08
N GLN A 162 30.44 22.12 -44.05
CA GLN A 162 31.83 22.15 -43.54
C GLN A 162 31.87 22.20 -42.01
N GLU A 163 32.73 21.38 -41.41
CA GLU A 163 32.92 21.34 -39.96
C GLU A 163 33.54 22.64 -39.44
N ILE A 164 32.79 23.37 -38.62
CA ILE A 164 33.26 24.54 -37.87
C ILE A 164 33.93 24.04 -36.60
N SER A 165 35.18 24.48 -36.36
CA SER A 165 35.90 24.11 -35.15
C SER A 165 35.25 24.77 -33.92
N ARG A 166 34.71 23.96 -33.01
CA ARG A 166 34.28 24.42 -31.69
C ARG A 166 35.49 24.45 -30.77
N HIS A 167 35.75 25.59 -30.13
CA HIS A 167 36.91 25.73 -29.23
C HIS A 167 36.78 24.85 -27.97
N GLU A 168 35.54 24.67 -27.51
CA GLU A 168 35.21 23.81 -26.38
C GLU A 168 34.83 22.40 -26.83
N LYS A 169 35.38 21.39 -26.15
CA LYS A 169 35.15 19.96 -26.39
C LYS A 169 33.86 19.46 -25.73
N GLY A 170 33.39 20.14 -24.69
CA GLY A 170 32.21 19.75 -23.95
C GLY A 170 31.92 20.66 -22.77
N ILE A 171 30.87 20.31 -22.04
CA ILE A 171 30.36 21.03 -20.88
C ILE A 171 29.86 20.02 -19.85
N ALA A 172 29.86 20.38 -18.57
CA ALA A 172 29.28 19.54 -17.54
C ALA A 172 28.40 20.34 -16.59
N VAL A 173 27.49 19.65 -15.91
CA VAL A 173 26.77 20.19 -14.76
C VAL A 173 27.00 19.25 -13.57
N VAL A 174 27.43 19.80 -12.44
CA VAL A 174 27.70 19.05 -11.21
C VAL A 174 26.98 19.71 -10.04
N GLY A 175 26.39 18.93 -9.14
CA GLY A 175 25.70 19.50 -7.98
C GLY A 175 24.95 18.50 -7.13
N SER A 176 23.86 18.96 -6.52
CA SER A 176 23.04 18.18 -5.59
C SER A 176 21.83 17.50 -6.23
N SER A 177 21.41 17.91 -7.44
CA SER A 177 20.22 17.41 -8.13
C SER A 177 20.38 16.03 -8.75
N ASN A 178 19.58 15.04 -8.33
CA ASN A 178 19.34 13.84 -9.14
C ASN A 178 18.36 14.15 -10.29
N LEU A 179 18.32 13.29 -11.32
CA LEU A 179 17.30 13.33 -12.38
C LEU A 179 15.96 12.80 -11.85
N THR A 180 15.32 13.56 -10.97
CA THR A 180 13.95 13.34 -10.50
C THR A 180 13.11 14.56 -10.83
N LEU A 181 11.78 14.42 -10.88
CA LEU A 181 10.88 15.57 -11.07
C LEU A 181 11.18 16.66 -10.02
N ALA A 182 11.25 16.30 -8.75
CA ALA A 182 11.55 17.23 -7.67
C ALA A 182 12.96 17.86 -7.76
N GLY A 183 13.98 17.05 -8.10
CA GLY A 183 15.37 17.49 -8.23
C GLY A 183 15.63 18.39 -9.45
N LEU A 184 14.74 18.36 -10.44
CA LEU A 184 14.79 19.18 -11.65
C LEU A 184 13.96 20.47 -11.55
N THR A 185 12.87 20.49 -10.77
CA THR A 185 11.91 21.60 -10.79
C THR A 185 11.54 22.23 -9.45
N HIS A 186 11.56 21.52 -8.32
CA HIS A 186 10.91 21.98 -7.07
C HIS A 186 11.82 22.07 -5.85
N ASN A 187 12.87 21.23 -5.75
CA ASN A 187 13.77 21.25 -4.60
C ASN A 187 14.70 22.47 -4.64
N THR A 188 15.09 22.97 -3.46
CA THR A 188 16.19 23.92 -3.31
C THR A 188 17.51 23.19 -3.54
N GLU A 189 17.84 22.95 -4.81
CA GLU A 189 19.07 22.29 -5.24
C GLU A 189 20.04 23.32 -5.80
N LEU A 190 21.33 23.07 -5.56
CA LEU A 190 22.41 23.91 -6.06
C LEU A 190 23.27 23.10 -7.03
N ASN A 191 23.42 23.61 -8.24
CA ASN A 191 24.29 23.04 -9.25
C ASN A 191 25.19 24.10 -9.86
N VAL A 192 26.30 23.67 -10.43
CA VAL A 192 27.24 24.54 -11.14
C VAL A 192 27.47 23.99 -12.55
N VAL A 193 27.44 24.89 -13.52
CA VAL A 193 27.87 24.62 -14.89
C VAL A 193 29.38 24.70 -14.94
N VAL A 194 30.02 23.62 -15.39
CA VAL A 194 31.47 23.52 -15.50
C VAL A 194 31.86 23.60 -16.97
N GLN A 195 32.54 24.68 -17.31
CA GLN A 195 33.07 24.96 -18.65
C GLN A 195 34.60 24.78 -18.69
N GLY A 196 35.16 24.77 -19.90
CA GLY A 196 36.60 24.67 -20.12
C GLY A 196 37.12 23.24 -20.36
N ASN A 197 37.99 23.10 -21.36
CA ASN A 197 38.48 21.81 -21.85
C ASN A 197 39.27 20.99 -20.80
N GLN A 198 40.00 21.65 -19.89
CA GLN A 198 40.73 20.95 -18.83
C GLN A 198 39.79 20.37 -17.78
N ASN A 199 38.82 21.17 -17.30
CA ASN A 199 37.81 20.71 -16.35
C ASN A 199 36.97 19.57 -16.92
N HIS A 200 36.53 19.71 -18.18
CA HIS A 200 35.80 18.67 -18.89
C HIS A 200 36.63 17.37 -18.98
N GLY A 201 37.91 17.47 -19.36
CA GLY A 201 38.81 16.32 -19.43
C GLY A 201 38.99 15.60 -18.09
N GLU A 202 39.12 16.34 -16.99
CA GLU A 202 39.25 15.76 -15.64
C GLU A 202 37.95 15.08 -15.18
N LEU A 203 36.78 15.69 -15.46
CA LEU A 203 35.48 15.07 -15.17
C LEU A 203 35.25 13.80 -15.99
N VAL A 204 35.66 13.79 -17.26
CA VAL A 204 35.62 12.58 -18.11
C VAL A 204 36.52 11.49 -17.53
N ARG A 205 37.75 11.83 -17.13
CA ARG A 205 38.68 10.89 -16.51
C ARG A 205 38.10 10.30 -15.22
N TRP A 206 37.60 11.15 -14.32
CA TRP A 206 36.93 10.74 -13.08
C TRP A 206 35.77 9.76 -13.35
N PHE A 207 34.91 10.07 -14.32
CA PHE A 207 33.82 9.19 -14.71
C PHE A 207 34.32 7.85 -15.25
N ASP A 208 35.30 7.88 -16.17
CA ASP A 208 35.82 6.68 -16.82
C ASP A 208 36.55 5.75 -15.83
N ASP A 209 37.15 6.29 -14.77
CA ASP A 209 37.76 5.50 -13.71
C ASP A 209 36.69 4.78 -12.86
N LEU A 210 35.64 5.47 -12.42
CA LEU A 210 34.49 4.83 -11.76
C LEU A 210 33.78 3.82 -12.68
N TRP A 211 33.69 4.13 -13.96
CA TRP A 211 33.09 3.26 -14.97
C TRP A 211 33.82 1.91 -15.08
N LYS A 212 35.16 1.91 -15.06
CA LYS A 212 35.97 0.66 -15.10
C LYS A 212 35.71 -0.23 -13.88
N GLU A 213 35.40 0.37 -12.74
CA GLU A 213 35.18 -0.33 -11.46
C GLU A 213 33.73 -0.78 -11.23
N SER A 214 32.82 -0.42 -12.13
CA SER A 214 31.39 -0.70 -12.04
C SER A 214 30.99 -1.95 -12.83
N GLN A 215 29.84 -2.52 -12.48
CA GLN A 215 29.30 -3.72 -13.11
C GLN A 215 28.29 -3.39 -14.20
N GLU A 216 28.30 -4.17 -15.28
CA GLU A 216 27.34 -4.05 -16.38
C GLU A 216 25.90 -4.28 -15.90
N PHE A 217 24.98 -3.44 -16.37
CA PHE A 217 23.58 -3.45 -15.96
C PHE A 217 22.59 -3.44 -17.14
N ASP A 218 23.08 -3.38 -18.37
CA ASP A 218 22.27 -3.27 -19.59
C ASP A 218 21.20 -4.35 -19.69
N GLY A 219 21.58 -5.61 -19.46
CA GLY A 219 20.66 -6.75 -19.52
C GLY A 219 19.59 -6.72 -18.43
N ALA A 220 19.97 -6.38 -17.19
CA ALA A 220 19.03 -6.27 -16.09
C ALA A 220 18.04 -5.13 -16.33
N LEU A 221 18.52 -3.94 -16.72
CA LEU A 221 17.68 -2.81 -17.10
C LEU A 221 16.73 -3.17 -18.24
N MET A 222 17.23 -3.84 -19.29
CA MET A 222 16.40 -4.27 -20.42
C MET A 222 15.24 -5.17 -19.97
N THR A 223 15.50 -6.14 -19.09
CA THR A 223 14.44 -7.00 -18.52
C THR A 223 13.41 -6.18 -17.76
N GLU A 224 13.85 -5.25 -16.90
CA GLU A 224 12.95 -4.40 -16.13
C GLU A 224 12.11 -3.47 -17.03
N LEU A 225 12.65 -2.97 -18.14
CA LEU A 225 11.90 -2.16 -19.10
C LEU A 225 10.91 -3.00 -19.93
N LYS A 226 11.30 -4.20 -20.37
CA LYS A 226 10.44 -5.10 -21.18
C LYS A 226 9.20 -5.56 -20.44
N GLU A 227 9.32 -5.81 -19.15
CA GLU A 227 8.20 -6.26 -18.30
C GLU A 227 7.38 -5.08 -17.73
N SER A 228 7.78 -3.83 -17.97
CA SER A 228 7.06 -2.65 -17.50
C SER A 228 5.71 -2.44 -18.21
N TRP A 229 4.82 -1.65 -17.60
CA TRP A 229 3.53 -1.26 -18.19
C TRP A 229 3.64 -0.65 -19.60
N ALA A 230 4.79 -0.04 -19.92
CA ALA A 230 5.00 0.64 -21.19
C ALA A 230 5.24 -0.33 -22.35
N ALA A 231 5.84 -1.51 -22.10
CA ALA A 231 6.31 -2.43 -23.14
C ALA A 231 5.77 -3.87 -23.00
N ALA A 232 5.28 -4.26 -21.83
CA ALA A 232 4.80 -5.60 -21.57
C ALA A 232 3.64 -5.97 -22.51
N GLN A 233 3.72 -7.14 -23.14
CA GLN A 233 2.63 -7.69 -23.93
C GLN A 233 1.75 -8.54 -23.04
N VAL A 234 0.53 -8.07 -22.82
CA VAL A 234 -0.41 -8.63 -21.83
C VAL A 234 -1.73 -8.92 -22.52
N ARG A 235 -2.29 -10.11 -22.27
CA ARG A 235 -3.59 -10.54 -22.82
C ARG A 235 -4.73 -9.97 -21.98
N PRO A 236 -5.93 -9.79 -22.55
CA PRO A 236 -7.16 -9.52 -21.80
C PRO A 236 -7.36 -10.46 -20.59
N TYR A 237 -7.08 -11.75 -20.79
CA TYR A 237 -7.16 -12.74 -19.72
C TYR A 237 -6.21 -12.46 -18.55
N ASP A 238 -5.02 -11.94 -18.84
CA ASP A 238 -4.04 -11.58 -17.80
C ASP A 238 -4.55 -10.41 -16.95
N ILE A 239 -5.25 -9.43 -17.56
CA ILE A 239 -5.89 -8.32 -16.83
C ILE A 239 -7.02 -8.84 -15.93
N TYR A 240 -7.87 -9.72 -16.46
CA TYR A 240 -8.94 -10.34 -15.68
C TYR A 240 -8.38 -11.11 -14.47
N MET A 241 -7.38 -11.98 -14.67
CA MET A 241 -6.80 -12.78 -13.59
C MET A 241 -6.00 -11.93 -12.60
N LYS A 242 -5.27 -10.91 -13.07
CA LYS A 242 -4.59 -9.93 -12.19
C LYS A 242 -5.59 -9.16 -11.34
N THR A 243 -6.76 -8.81 -11.89
CA THR A 243 -7.85 -8.15 -11.16
C THR A 243 -8.33 -9.02 -10.01
N LEU A 244 -8.68 -10.28 -10.26
CA LEU A 244 -9.09 -11.23 -9.22
C LEU A 244 -7.99 -11.40 -8.17
N TYR A 245 -6.75 -11.63 -8.63
CA TYR A 245 -5.60 -11.84 -7.75
C TYR A 245 -5.39 -10.65 -6.81
N ALA A 246 -5.40 -9.42 -7.31
CA ALA A 246 -5.20 -8.23 -6.48
C ALA A 246 -6.37 -7.95 -5.54
N LEU A 247 -7.63 -8.23 -5.93
CA LEU A 247 -8.79 -8.13 -5.05
C LEU A 247 -8.70 -9.06 -3.83
N VAL A 248 -8.12 -10.25 -3.99
CA VAL A 248 -8.06 -11.29 -2.96
C VAL A 248 -6.74 -11.26 -2.16
N ARG A 249 -5.60 -10.96 -2.80
CA ARG A 249 -4.26 -11.05 -2.19
C ARG A 249 -4.13 -10.29 -0.87
N ASP A 250 -4.57 -9.05 -0.84
CA ASP A 250 -4.41 -8.16 0.33
C ASP A 250 -5.56 -8.31 1.35
N ARG A 251 -6.56 -9.12 1.00
CA ARG A 251 -7.69 -9.52 1.86
C ARG A 251 -7.55 -10.93 2.42
N ARG A 252 -6.40 -11.59 2.21
CA ARG A 252 -6.04 -12.74 3.04
C ARG A 252 -5.88 -12.23 4.47
N HIS A 253 -6.97 -12.35 5.20
CA HIS A 253 -7.01 -12.20 6.63
C HIS A 253 -6.13 -13.30 7.21
N ALA A 254 -4.85 -13.00 7.43
CA ALA A 254 -3.93 -13.94 8.08
C ALA A 254 -4.40 -14.28 9.51
N ASP A 255 -5.34 -13.48 10.01
CA ASP A 255 -6.07 -13.60 11.27
C ASP A 255 -7.43 -14.33 11.15
N ILE A 256 -7.85 -14.82 9.98
CA ILE A 256 -9.06 -15.63 9.80
C ILE A 256 -8.72 -17.03 9.29
N GLU A 257 -9.26 -18.06 9.93
CA GLU A 257 -9.04 -19.47 9.55
C GLU A 257 -10.36 -20.25 9.48
N ILE A 258 -10.46 -21.20 8.55
CA ILE A 258 -11.63 -22.05 8.36
C ILE A 258 -11.26 -23.50 8.71
N ILE A 259 -12.09 -24.20 9.50
CA ILE A 259 -11.85 -25.60 9.88
C ILE A 259 -13.12 -26.46 9.77
N PHE A 260 -12.98 -27.67 9.19
CA PHE A 260 -14.09 -28.62 9.00
C PHE A 260 -13.66 -30.09 9.20
N SER A 261 -14.61 -31.04 9.10
CA SER A 261 -14.39 -32.46 9.40
C SER A 261 -13.51 -33.12 8.33
N GLY A 262 -12.20 -33.03 8.53
CA GLY A 262 -11.18 -33.50 7.59
C GLY A 262 -9.80 -32.92 7.91
N ASP A 263 -9.76 -31.78 8.60
CA ASP A 263 -8.51 -31.14 9.00
C ASP A 263 -7.84 -31.81 10.20
N LYS A 264 -6.52 -32.00 10.09
CA LYS A 264 -5.70 -32.66 11.12
C LYS A 264 -5.06 -31.70 12.13
N SER A 265 -5.30 -30.39 12.02
CA SER A 265 -4.57 -29.37 12.79
C SER A 265 -5.46 -28.52 13.71
N LYS A 266 -6.45 -29.14 14.38
CA LYS A 266 -7.36 -28.44 15.30
C LYS A 266 -6.63 -27.69 16.40
N GLU A 267 -5.61 -28.32 16.97
CA GLU A 267 -4.80 -27.79 18.06
C GLU A 267 -4.06 -26.51 17.63
N LYS A 268 -3.63 -26.46 16.35
CA LYS A 268 -2.96 -25.31 15.77
C LYS A 268 -3.91 -24.11 15.64
N VAL A 269 -5.10 -24.33 15.08
CA VAL A 269 -6.09 -23.27 14.88
C VAL A 269 -6.56 -22.71 16.22
N VAL A 270 -6.87 -23.59 17.17
CA VAL A 270 -7.32 -23.20 18.52
C VAL A 270 -6.23 -22.46 19.28
N GLY A 271 -4.98 -22.94 19.22
CA GLY A 271 -3.85 -22.28 19.87
C GLY A 271 -3.53 -20.90 19.29
N ARG A 272 -3.77 -20.68 17.99
CA ARG A 272 -3.65 -19.36 17.36
C ARG A 272 -4.84 -18.44 17.65
N PHE A 273 -6.04 -18.97 17.87
CA PHE A 273 -7.25 -18.17 18.09
C PHE A 273 -7.49 -17.80 19.55
N ALA A 274 -7.15 -18.70 20.48
CA ALA A 274 -7.31 -18.48 21.91
C ALA A 274 -5.99 -18.81 22.65
N PRO A 275 -4.91 -18.06 22.42
CA PRO A 275 -3.59 -18.38 22.97
C PRO A 275 -3.52 -18.27 24.49
N LYS A 276 -4.36 -17.45 25.15
CA LYS A 276 -4.38 -17.36 26.62
C LYS A 276 -5.00 -18.60 27.24
N ALA A 277 -6.10 -19.09 26.67
CA ALA A 277 -6.75 -20.33 27.09
C ALA A 277 -5.96 -21.60 26.71
N ASN A 278 -4.96 -21.48 25.82
CA ASN A 278 -4.11 -22.58 25.34
C ASN A 278 -2.63 -22.21 25.42
N PRO A 279 -2.07 -22.01 26.64
CA PRO A 279 -0.71 -21.49 26.85
C PRO A 279 0.41 -22.43 26.36
N GLU A 280 0.08 -23.71 26.11
CA GLU A 280 0.99 -24.70 25.54
C GLU A 280 1.32 -24.42 24.06
N TYR A 281 0.52 -23.60 23.36
CA TYR A 281 0.77 -23.27 21.97
C TYR A 281 1.97 -22.34 21.80
N ARG A 282 2.88 -22.71 20.90
CA ARG A 282 4.08 -21.93 20.56
C ARG A 282 3.95 -21.42 19.14
N PHE A 283 3.84 -20.10 18.99
CA PHE A 283 3.83 -19.46 17.67
C PHE A 283 5.11 -19.74 16.89
N ALA A 284 4.97 -20.07 15.61
CA ALA A 284 6.09 -20.07 14.68
C ALA A 284 6.54 -18.64 14.34
N GLN A 285 7.74 -18.49 13.77
CA GLN A 285 8.27 -17.19 13.38
C GLN A 285 7.33 -16.51 12.36
N ASN A 286 6.87 -15.30 12.67
CA ASN A 286 5.86 -14.53 11.90
C ASN A 286 4.47 -15.19 11.78
N GLU A 287 4.10 -16.09 12.70
CA GLU A 287 2.75 -16.63 12.75
C GLU A 287 1.80 -15.69 13.51
N PRO A 288 0.73 -15.17 12.89
CA PRO A 288 -0.22 -14.29 13.56
C PRO A 288 -1.26 -15.06 14.38
N GLU A 289 -1.69 -14.43 15.47
CA GLU A 289 -2.90 -14.76 16.24
C GLU A 289 -4.15 -14.55 15.35
N LEU A 290 -5.15 -15.42 15.51
CA LEU A 290 -6.40 -15.36 14.76
C LEU A 290 -7.42 -14.50 15.51
N THR A 291 -8.12 -13.62 14.78
CA THR A 291 -9.21 -12.78 15.29
C THR A 291 -10.59 -13.40 15.04
N MET A 292 -10.71 -14.31 14.06
CA MET A 292 -11.96 -15.00 13.76
C MET A 292 -11.69 -16.41 13.23
N VAL A 293 -12.51 -17.37 13.67
CA VAL A 293 -12.46 -18.75 13.18
C VAL A 293 -13.85 -19.14 12.69
N ILE A 294 -13.91 -19.69 11.48
CA ILE A 294 -15.12 -20.26 10.91
C ILE A 294 -15.01 -21.78 11.02
N ALA A 295 -15.93 -22.39 11.75
CA ALA A 295 -15.88 -23.82 12.00
C ALA A 295 -17.26 -24.47 11.83
N THR A 296 -17.26 -25.71 11.36
CA THR A 296 -18.40 -26.61 11.60
C THR A 296 -18.39 -27.11 13.05
N ASP A 297 -19.23 -28.08 13.40
CA ASP A 297 -19.28 -28.66 14.76
C ASP A 297 -17.97 -29.31 15.24
N VAL A 298 -16.90 -29.31 14.43
CA VAL A 298 -15.58 -29.80 14.80
C VAL A 298 -14.93 -29.08 15.98
N LEU A 299 -15.34 -27.83 16.26
CA LEU A 299 -14.90 -27.04 17.42
C LEU A 299 -15.97 -26.94 18.53
N ALA A 300 -17.14 -27.57 18.37
CA ALA A 300 -18.22 -27.47 19.35
C ALA A 300 -17.92 -28.23 20.66
N GLU A 301 -16.96 -29.15 20.65
CA GLU A 301 -16.63 -30.03 21.76
C GLU A 301 -15.12 -30.14 22.04
N GLY A 302 -14.75 -30.31 23.31
CA GLY A 302 -13.41 -30.71 23.73
C GLY A 302 -12.30 -29.65 23.71
N LEU A 303 -12.62 -28.36 23.47
CA LEU A 303 -11.63 -27.30 23.30
C LEU A 303 -11.88 -26.09 24.23
N ASN A 304 -10.85 -25.29 24.46
CA ASN A 304 -10.88 -24.06 25.26
C ASN A 304 -10.80 -22.83 24.34
N LEU A 305 -11.83 -22.00 24.33
CA LEU A 305 -11.97 -20.82 23.46
C LEU A 305 -12.33 -19.55 24.27
N GLN A 306 -11.85 -19.49 25.52
CA GLN A 306 -12.26 -18.48 26.51
C GLN A 306 -11.83 -17.05 26.15
N ASP A 307 -10.84 -16.91 25.27
CA ASP A 307 -10.38 -15.63 24.74
C ASP A 307 -11.43 -14.95 23.85
N CYS A 308 -12.41 -15.72 23.35
CA CYS A 308 -13.49 -15.24 22.50
C CYS A 308 -14.58 -14.51 23.32
N ASP A 309 -15.21 -13.51 22.72
CA ASP A 309 -16.32 -12.75 23.30
C ASP A 309 -17.58 -12.77 22.41
N ASN A 310 -17.46 -13.20 21.15
CA ASN A 310 -18.53 -13.18 20.16
C ASN A 310 -18.67 -14.55 19.47
N ILE A 311 -19.85 -15.16 19.56
CA ILE A 311 -20.20 -16.35 18.80
C ILE A 311 -21.29 -16.05 17.78
N ILE A 312 -21.07 -16.45 16.52
CA ILE A 312 -22.04 -16.30 15.44
C ILE A 312 -22.46 -17.70 14.97
N ASN A 313 -23.71 -18.06 15.22
CA ASN A 313 -24.32 -19.26 14.67
C ASN A 313 -24.98 -18.91 13.33
N TYR A 314 -24.27 -19.21 12.24
CA TYR A 314 -24.81 -19.06 10.89
C TYR A 314 -25.96 -20.06 10.63
N ASP A 315 -25.77 -21.31 11.04
CA ASP A 315 -26.83 -22.32 11.06
C ASP A 315 -27.31 -22.56 12.50
N LEU A 316 -28.58 -22.28 12.75
CA LEU A 316 -29.21 -22.56 14.03
C LEU A 316 -29.43 -24.07 14.19
N HIS A 317 -28.75 -24.68 15.15
CA HIS A 317 -28.88 -26.11 15.38
C HIS A 317 -30.23 -26.44 16.06
N TRP A 318 -30.95 -27.46 15.56
CA TRP A 318 -32.28 -27.85 16.06
C TRP A 318 -32.28 -28.41 17.50
N ASN A 319 -31.11 -28.89 17.96
CA ASN A 319 -30.87 -29.30 19.35
C ASN A 319 -30.22 -28.14 20.14
N PRO A 320 -30.92 -27.52 21.10
CA PRO A 320 -30.41 -26.38 21.88
C PRO A 320 -29.24 -26.76 22.80
N VAL A 321 -29.10 -28.04 23.17
CA VAL A 321 -27.95 -28.52 23.95
C VAL A 321 -26.64 -28.26 23.21
N ARG A 322 -26.64 -28.37 21.87
CA ARG A 322 -25.43 -28.06 21.08
C ARG A 322 -25.07 -26.58 21.11
N LEU A 323 -26.06 -25.69 21.10
CA LEU A 323 -25.81 -24.25 21.22
C LEU A 323 -25.22 -23.94 22.60
N ILE A 324 -25.80 -24.47 23.67
CA ILE A 324 -25.28 -24.32 25.04
C ILE A 324 -23.85 -24.87 25.15
N GLN A 325 -23.57 -26.02 24.55
CA GLN A 325 -22.22 -26.60 24.52
C GLN A 325 -21.20 -25.73 23.77
N ARG A 326 -21.61 -25.00 22.72
CA ARG A 326 -20.75 -24.03 22.01
C ARG A 326 -20.45 -22.81 22.86
N PHE A 327 -21.48 -22.20 23.48
CA PHE A 327 -21.29 -21.10 24.44
C PHE A 327 -20.40 -21.51 25.59
N GLY A 328 -20.65 -22.70 26.15
CA GLY A 328 -19.85 -23.27 27.21
C GLY A 328 -18.43 -23.64 26.80
N ARG A 329 -17.92 -23.34 25.60
CA ARG A 329 -16.47 -23.36 25.27
C ARG A 329 -15.80 -22.01 25.52
N ILE A 330 -16.60 -20.96 25.53
CA ILE A 330 -16.22 -19.56 25.68
C ILE A 330 -16.51 -19.11 27.11
N ASP A 331 -17.76 -19.30 27.55
CA ASP A 331 -18.25 -18.97 28.88
C ASP A 331 -17.83 -20.04 29.90
N ARG A 332 -16.66 -19.84 30.51
CA ARG A 332 -16.06 -20.71 31.54
C ARG A 332 -15.21 -19.91 32.51
N ILE A 333 -14.92 -20.53 33.65
CA ILE A 333 -13.88 -20.09 34.60
C ILE A 333 -12.58 -19.87 33.82
N GLY A 334 -12.12 -18.61 33.76
CA GLY A 334 -10.93 -18.20 33.01
C GLY A 334 -11.20 -17.16 31.90
N SER A 335 -12.45 -16.93 31.50
CA SER A 335 -12.79 -15.82 30.59
C SER A 335 -12.50 -14.47 31.24
N GLU A 336 -11.81 -13.58 30.50
CA GLU A 336 -11.55 -12.19 30.93
C GLU A 336 -12.73 -11.25 30.62
N HIS A 337 -13.73 -11.73 29.86
CA HIS A 337 -14.82 -10.92 29.34
C HIS A 337 -16.02 -10.94 30.28
N GLU A 338 -16.49 -9.75 30.70
CA GLU A 338 -17.67 -9.61 31.56
C GLU A 338 -18.99 -9.99 30.86
N LEU A 339 -19.02 -9.94 29.53
CA LEU A 339 -20.19 -10.26 28.69
C LEU A 339 -19.75 -11.03 27.45
N ILE A 340 -20.50 -12.08 27.10
CA ILE A 340 -20.31 -12.88 25.88
C ILE A 340 -21.54 -12.69 24.99
N PHE A 341 -21.33 -12.36 23.72
CA PHE A 341 -22.39 -12.06 22.77
C PHE A 341 -22.65 -13.23 21.81
N GLY A 342 -23.93 -13.53 21.64
CA GLY A 342 -24.42 -14.58 20.77
C GLY A 342 -25.28 -14.07 19.64
N PHE A 343 -24.85 -14.26 18.40
CA PHE A 343 -25.60 -13.88 17.20
C PHE A 343 -26.10 -15.13 16.49
N ASN A 344 -27.36 -15.12 16.07
CA ASN A 344 -27.99 -16.24 15.38
C ASN A 344 -28.61 -15.76 14.07
N PHE A 345 -28.26 -16.42 12.96
CA PHE A 345 -28.90 -16.18 11.67
C PHE A 345 -30.17 -17.03 11.56
N LEU A 346 -31.26 -16.41 11.13
CA LEU A 346 -32.53 -17.08 10.95
C LEU A 346 -32.82 -17.29 9.47
N PRO A 347 -33.30 -18.49 9.07
CA PRO A 347 -33.72 -18.72 7.70
C PRO A 347 -34.91 -17.82 7.34
N GLU A 348 -35.01 -17.43 6.06
CA GLU A 348 -36.12 -16.61 5.57
C GLU A 348 -37.48 -17.28 5.80
N THR A 349 -38.53 -16.47 5.99
CA THR A 349 -39.90 -16.89 6.35
C THR A 349 -40.55 -17.88 5.39
N LYS A 350 -40.09 -18.00 4.13
CA LYS A 350 -40.55 -19.04 3.20
C LYS A 350 -39.96 -20.42 3.49
N LEU A 351 -38.71 -20.48 3.97
CA LEU A 351 -38.02 -21.74 4.29
C LEU A 351 -38.51 -22.31 5.64
N ASP A 352 -38.71 -21.44 6.63
CA ASP A 352 -39.19 -21.82 7.98
C ASP A 352 -40.62 -22.39 7.96
N LYS A 353 -41.47 -21.95 7.02
CA LYS A 353 -42.82 -22.52 6.81
C LYS A 353 -42.83 -24.02 6.48
N ASN A 354 -41.76 -24.54 5.85
CA ASN A 354 -41.66 -25.95 5.48
C ASN A 354 -40.94 -26.79 6.55
N LEU A 355 -40.01 -26.20 7.29
CA LEU A 355 -39.20 -26.90 8.28
C LEU A 355 -39.85 -26.92 9.67
N GLY A 356 -40.67 -25.90 10.00
CA GLY A 356 -41.25 -25.70 11.33
C GLY A 356 -40.17 -25.55 12.40
N LEU A 357 -39.03 -24.95 12.03
CA LEU A 357 -37.80 -25.01 12.82
C LEU A 357 -37.97 -24.22 14.12
N LYS A 358 -38.66 -23.08 14.04
CA LYS A 358 -39.02 -22.25 15.19
C LYS A 358 -39.93 -22.98 16.19
N GLU A 359 -40.96 -23.67 15.71
CA GLU A 359 -41.92 -24.40 16.55
C GLU A 359 -41.30 -25.65 17.17
N LYS A 360 -40.48 -26.39 16.41
CA LYS A 360 -39.72 -27.55 16.93
C LYS A 360 -38.69 -27.16 17.98
N LEU A 361 -37.96 -26.06 17.77
CA LEU A 361 -37.01 -25.57 18.77
C LEU A 361 -37.73 -25.18 20.05
N HIS A 362 -38.85 -24.47 19.93
CA HIS A 362 -39.68 -24.06 21.06
C HIS A 362 -40.17 -25.26 21.86
N ASN A 363 -40.81 -26.24 21.20
CA ASN A 363 -41.31 -27.44 21.85
C ASN A 363 -40.19 -28.25 22.50
N ARG A 364 -38.99 -28.28 21.88
CA ARG A 364 -37.86 -29.04 22.43
C ARG A 364 -37.17 -28.35 23.59
N ILE A 365 -37.07 -27.01 23.58
CA ILE A 365 -36.58 -26.23 24.72
C ILE A 365 -37.55 -26.41 25.90
N GLN A 366 -38.85 -26.39 25.63
CA GLN A 366 -39.88 -26.64 26.64
C GLN A 366 -39.80 -28.08 27.18
N GLU A 367 -39.69 -29.10 26.31
CA GLU A 367 -39.47 -30.49 26.75
C GLU A 367 -38.20 -30.66 27.59
N ILE A 368 -37.10 -29.96 27.26
CA ILE A 368 -35.85 -30.01 28.02
C ILE A 368 -36.04 -29.37 29.40
N HIS A 369 -36.75 -28.25 29.49
CA HIS A 369 -37.14 -27.66 30.78
C HIS A 369 -38.05 -28.60 31.59
N ASP A 370 -39.05 -29.19 30.95
CA ASP A 370 -40.06 -30.03 31.59
C ASP A 370 -39.49 -31.41 32.03
N THR A 371 -38.47 -31.92 31.33
CA THR A 371 -37.86 -33.24 31.59
C THR A 371 -36.69 -33.17 32.58
N ILE A 372 -35.92 -32.08 32.56
CA ILE A 372 -34.75 -31.92 33.45
C ILE A 372 -35.18 -31.37 34.83
N GLY A 373 -36.33 -30.70 34.90
CA GLY A 373 -36.85 -30.09 36.13
C GLY A 373 -36.13 -28.79 36.49
N GLU A 374 -36.82 -27.88 37.19
CA GLU A 374 -36.30 -26.57 37.63
C GLU A 374 -35.11 -26.64 38.61
N ASP A 375 -34.66 -27.84 39.00
CA ASP A 375 -33.73 -28.06 40.12
C ASP A 375 -32.45 -28.83 39.74
N SER A 376 -31.74 -28.40 38.70
CA SER A 376 -30.31 -28.74 38.59
C SER A 376 -29.48 -27.47 38.47
N GLU A 377 -29.08 -26.95 39.64
CA GLU A 377 -27.95 -26.03 39.81
C GLU A 377 -26.70 -26.70 39.22
N ILE A 378 -26.20 -26.24 38.06
CA ILE A 378 -25.04 -26.88 37.42
C ILE A 378 -23.72 -26.12 37.67
N LEU A 379 -23.65 -24.79 37.84
CA LEU A 379 -22.35 -24.13 38.14
C LEU A 379 -22.31 -22.96 39.16
N ASP A 380 -23.33 -22.10 39.35
CA ASP A 380 -23.36 -21.10 40.46
C ASP A 380 -24.80 -20.63 40.79
N ARG A 381 -25.07 -20.23 42.04
CA ARG A 381 -26.40 -19.80 42.55
C ARG A 381 -26.95 -18.50 41.92
N THR A 382 -26.14 -17.81 41.12
CA THR A 382 -26.55 -16.62 40.35
C THR A 382 -26.88 -16.93 38.89
N GLU A 383 -26.66 -18.17 38.43
CA GLU A 383 -26.90 -18.57 37.05
C GLU A 383 -28.41 -18.81 36.83
N LYS A 384 -29.12 -17.71 36.54
CA LYS A 384 -30.47 -17.80 35.96
C LYS A 384 -30.32 -17.92 34.45
N LEU A 385 -30.60 -19.11 33.91
CA LEU A 385 -30.97 -19.24 32.50
C LEU A 385 -32.14 -18.28 32.26
N ASN A 386 -31.89 -17.18 31.56
CA ASN A 386 -32.93 -16.24 31.20
C ASN A 386 -33.53 -16.72 29.87
N PRO A 387 -34.72 -17.37 29.86
CA PRO A 387 -35.36 -17.80 28.63
C PRO A 387 -35.64 -16.57 27.76
N ASP A 388 -35.97 -15.44 28.40
CA ASP A 388 -36.14 -14.16 27.73
C ASP A 388 -34.84 -13.60 27.15
N ALA A 389 -33.63 -14.04 27.52
CA ALA A 389 -32.40 -13.63 26.83
C ALA A 389 -32.18 -14.44 25.54
N MET A 390 -32.60 -15.71 25.53
CA MET A 390 -32.66 -16.54 24.32
C MET A 390 -33.74 -16.01 23.35
N TYR A 391 -34.83 -15.44 23.89
CA TYR A 391 -35.97 -14.88 23.15
C TYR A 391 -35.96 -13.34 22.96
N ALA A 392 -35.15 -12.55 23.68
CA ALA A 392 -35.09 -11.08 23.56
C ALA A 392 -34.55 -10.61 22.20
N ILE A 393 -33.89 -11.51 21.48
CA ILE A 393 -33.49 -11.29 20.09
C ILE A 393 -34.72 -11.39 19.14
N TYR A 394 -35.85 -11.94 19.61
CA TYR A 394 -37.07 -12.17 18.82
C TYR A 394 -38.22 -11.18 19.09
N GLU A 395 -38.26 -10.47 20.23
CA GLU A 395 -39.29 -9.46 20.48
C GLU A 395 -38.82 -8.05 20.12
N MET A 396 -39.15 -7.61 18.91
CA MET A 396 -39.10 -6.19 18.54
C MET A 396 -40.10 -5.38 19.38
N ARG A 397 -39.62 -4.65 20.39
CA ARG A 397 -40.36 -3.49 20.92
C ARG A 397 -39.96 -2.23 20.15
N GLY A 398 -40.69 -1.99 19.06
CA GLY A 398 -40.89 -0.67 18.45
C GLY A 398 -39.67 -0.02 17.80
N GLY A 399 -39.46 -0.33 16.51
CA GLY A 399 -38.55 0.43 15.63
C GLY A 399 -38.26 -0.37 14.37
N ALA A 400 -38.48 0.25 13.20
CA ALA A 400 -38.53 -0.40 11.90
C ALA A 400 -37.35 -1.37 11.59
N PRO A 401 -37.59 -2.46 10.84
CA PRO A 401 -36.51 -3.33 10.40
C PRO A 401 -35.54 -2.54 9.51
N VAL A 402 -34.24 -2.62 9.84
CA VAL A 402 -33.20 -2.32 8.86
C VAL A 402 -33.24 -3.47 7.86
N GLN A 403 -34.00 -3.27 6.79
CA GLN A 403 -33.99 -4.14 5.64
C GLN A 403 -32.61 -3.95 4.99
N LEU A 404 -31.70 -4.89 5.26
CA LEU A 404 -30.49 -5.02 4.47
C LEU A 404 -30.95 -5.53 3.10
N ASP A 405 -31.05 -4.63 2.12
CA ASP A 405 -31.43 -4.95 0.74
C ASP A 405 -30.40 -5.94 0.15
N LEU A 406 -30.63 -7.24 0.37
CA LEU A 406 -29.89 -8.37 -0.21
C LEU A 406 -30.51 -8.86 -1.52
N TRP A 407 -31.51 -8.17 -2.05
CA TRP A 407 -32.20 -8.55 -3.28
C TRP A 407 -32.31 -7.37 -4.24
N GLY A 408 -31.18 -7.00 -4.82
CA GLY A 408 -31.15 -6.22 -6.05
C GLY A 408 -31.28 -7.13 -7.26
N GLY A 409 -32.50 -7.27 -7.80
CA GLY A 409 -32.80 -7.51 -9.22
C GLY A 409 -32.36 -8.84 -9.85
N ALA A 410 -33.33 -9.52 -10.47
CA ALA A 410 -33.16 -10.73 -11.29
C ALA A 410 -32.12 -10.61 -12.42
N ASP A 411 -31.54 -11.78 -12.73
CA ASP A 411 -30.93 -12.17 -14.02
C ASP A 411 -29.63 -11.49 -14.50
N ASP A 412 -28.63 -11.35 -13.63
CA ASP A 412 -27.22 -11.34 -14.04
C ASP A 412 -26.40 -12.19 -13.05
N GLU A 413 -25.65 -13.19 -13.53
CA GLU A 413 -24.66 -13.93 -12.73
C GLU A 413 -23.57 -12.96 -12.24
N PHE A 414 -23.77 -12.35 -11.07
CA PHE A 414 -22.77 -11.50 -10.44
C PHE A 414 -21.67 -12.35 -9.81
N LEU A 415 -20.41 -12.06 -10.17
CA LEU A 415 -19.25 -12.71 -9.56
C LEU A 415 -19.03 -12.16 -8.13
N ASP A 416 -19.21 -13.00 -7.11
CA ASP A 416 -18.87 -12.66 -5.72
C ASP A 416 -17.36 -12.79 -5.47
N LEU A 417 -16.81 -12.06 -4.49
CA LEU A 417 -15.40 -12.16 -4.10
C LEU A 417 -14.99 -13.58 -3.69
N ASN A 418 -15.92 -14.36 -3.13
CA ASN A 418 -15.72 -15.78 -2.83
C ASN A 418 -15.51 -16.61 -4.11
N GLU A 419 -16.22 -16.29 -5.19
CA GLU A 419 -16.04 -16.95 -6.48
C GLU A 419 -14.68 -16.57 -7.10
N ALA A 420 -14.24 -15.31 -6.95
CA ALA A 420 -12.89 -14.90 -7.35
C ALA A 420 -11.79 -15.69 -6.61
N GLU A 421 -11.95 -15.91 -5.30
CA GLU A 421 -11.01 -16.72 -4.51
C GLU A 421 -11.01 -18.19 -4.95
N GLU A 422 -12.19 -18.77 -5.21
CA GLU A 422 -12.30 -20.15 -5.69
C GLU A 422 -11.64 -20.33 -7.07
N ILE A 423 -11.84 -19.39 -8.00
CA ILE A 423 -11.18 -19.39 -9.31
C ILE A 423 -9.65 -19.40 -9.14
N LEU A 424 -9.11 -18.57 -8.26
CA LEU A 424 -7.66 -18.53 -8.00
C LEU A 424 -7.16 -19.78 -7.30
N ARG A 425 -7.96 -20.37 -6.40
CA ARG A 425 -7.64 -21.64 -5.72
C ARG A 425 -7.58 -22.80 -6.71
N GLN A 426 -8.55 -22.88 -7.62
CA GLN A 426 -8.57 -23.87 -8.69
C GLN A 426 -7.39 -23.68 -9.64
N LEU A 427 -7.10 -22.43 -10.08
CA LEU A 427 -5.94 -22.15 -10.91
C LEU A 427 -4.63 -22.62 -10.24
N ARG A 428 -4.46 -22.33 -8.95
CA ARG A 428 -3.28 -22.76 -8.19
C ARG A 428 -3.14 -24.28 -8.12
N LYS A 429 -4.25 -25.01 -8.08
CA LYS A 429 -4.28 -26.47 -8.02
C LYS A 429 -4.02 -27.11 -9.39
N ASP A 430 -4.70 -26.60 -10.42
CA ASP A 430 -4.73 -27.21 -11.75
C ASP A 430 -3.54 -26.78 -12.60
N ASN A 431 -3.09 -25.52 -12.45
CA ASN A 431 -1.94 -24.96 -13.16
C ASN A 431 -1.12 -24.00 -12.27
N PRO A 432 -0.27 -24.54 -11.37
CA PRO A 432 0.56 -23.74 -10.46
C PRO A 432 1.47 -22.73 -11.18
N GLY A 433 2.01 -23.10 -12.36
CA GLY A 433 2.89 -22.22 -13.12
C GLY A 433 2.17 -20.98 -13.66
N GLU A 434 0.92 -21.13 -14.09
CA GLU A 434 0.11 -19.98 -14.52
C GLU A 434 -0.27 -19.08 -13.33
N TYR A 435 -0.55 -19.67 -12.16
CA TYR A 435 -0.76 -18.90 -10.93
C TYR A 435 0.47 -18.06 -10.56
N GLU A 436 1.67 -18.67 -10.59
CA GLU A 436 2.92 -17.95 -10.33
C GLU A 436 3.17 -16.85 -11.36
N ARG A 437 2.88 -17.11 -12.64
CA ARG A 437 2.99 -16.11 -13.70
C ARG A 437 2.06 -14.92 -13.42
N ILE A 438 0.78 -15.14 -13.13
CA ILE A 438 -0.18 -14.08 -12.79
C ILE A 438 0.25 -13.31 -11.53
N ALA A 439 0.72 -14.02 -10.50
CA ALA A 439 1.21 -13.39 -9.27
C ALA A 439 2.47 -12.53 -9.51
N SER A 440 3.31 -12.92 -10.48
CA SER A 440 4.52 -12.20 -10.88
C SER A 440 4.28 -11.03 -11.84
N LEU A 441 3.07 -10.90 -12.40
CA LEU A 441 2.74 -9.77 -13.28
C LEU A 441 2.91 -8.46 -12.52
N ARG A 442 3.55 -7.50 -13.16
CA ARG A 442 3.78 -6.16 -12.62
C ARG A 442 2.48 -5.38 -12.48
N ASP A 443 2.50 -4.40 -11.58
CA ASP A 443 1.41 -3.45 -11.49
C ASP A 443 1.49 -2.45 -12.66
N GLY A 444 0.35 -1.90 -13.03
CA GLY A 444 0.21 -0.96 -14.15
C GLY A 444 0.04 -1.63 -15.51
N ILE A 445 0.07 -2.96 -15.62
CA ILE A 445 -0.13 -3.67 -16.89
C ILE A 445 -1.42 -3.26 -17.58
N ARG A 446 -1.41 -3.30 -18.91
CA ARG A 446 -2.51 -2.78 -19.72
C ARG A 446 -2.68 -3.52 -21.04
N THR A 447 -3.90 -3.48 -21.55
CA THR A 447 -4.24 -4.05 -22.86
C THR A 447 -5.46 -3.38 -23.47
N ALA A 448 -5.82 -3.74 -24.69
CA ALA A 448 -7.14 -3.47 -25.25
C ALA A 448 -7.73 -4.76 -25.79
N ARG A 449 -9.04 -4.86 -25.86
CA ARG A 449 -9.73 -5.96 -26.53
C ARG A 449 -10.87 -5.46 -27.41
N PRO A 450 -11.16 -6.16 -28.52
CA PRO A 450 -12.36 -5.90 -29.31
C PRO A 450 -13.61 -6.13 -28.44
N SER A 451 -14.55 -5.19 -28.48
CA SER A 451 -15.80 -5.28 -27.70
C SER A 451 -16.96 -4.62 -28.43
N LEU A 452 -18.17 -5.13 -28.21
CA LEU A 452 -19.40 -4.49 -28.71
C LEU A 452 -19.68 -3.17 -27.97
N GLN A 453 -19.29 -3.09 -26.71
CA GLN A 453 -19.42 -1.89 -25.89
C GLN A 453 -18.04 -1.26 -25.71
N ARG A 454 -17.89 -0.03 -26.19
CA ARG A 454 -16.67 0.75 -26.02
C ARG A 454 -16.59 1.36 -24.64
N GLY A 455 -15.39 1.40 -24.10
CA GLY A 455 -15.15 1.90 -22.75
C GLY A 455 -13.73 1.65 -22.27
N LEU A 456 -13.52 1.94 -20.99
CA LEU A 456 -12.24 1.77 -20.33
C LEU A 456 -12.46 1.17 -18.94
N TYR A 457 -11.62 0.21 -18.59
CA TYR A 457 -11.51 -0.32 -17.25
C TYR A 457 -10.18 0.12 -16.63
N VAL A 458 -10.22 0.59 -15.38
CA VAL A 458 -9.04 0.95 -14.58
C VAL A 458 -9.20 0.42 -13.16
N PHE A 459 -8.20 -0.31 -12.67
CA PHE A 459 -8.10 -0.72 -11.28
C PHE A 459 -7.03 0.12 -10.58
N CYS A 460 -7.43 0.86 -9.54
CA CYS A 460 -6.51 1.60 -8.69
C CYS A 460 -6.45 1.01 -7.27
N GLN A 461 -5.29 1.15 -6.62
CA GLN A 461 -5.07 0.76 -5.25
C GLN A 461 -4.19 1.79 -4.52
N ALA A 462 -4.46 2.01 -3.24
CA ALA A 462 -3.62 2.74 -2.31
C ALA A 462 -3.65 2.02 -0.96
N GLY A 463 -2.57 1.31 -0.61
CA GLY A 463 -2.53 0.48 0.58
C GLY A 463 -3.64 -0.58 0.53
N ARG A 464 -4.53 -0.63 1.52
CA ARG A 464 -5.70 -1.52 1.54
C ARG A 464 -6.92 -0.99 0.79
N PHE A 465 -6.91 0.28 0.37
CA PHE A 465 -8.03 0.85 -0.35
C PHE A 465 -7.90 0.51 -1.83
N GLN A 466 -8.92 -0.17 -2.36
CA GLN A 466 -8.98 -0.67 -3.73
C GLN A 466 -10.25 -0.13 -4.38
N GLN A 467 -10.15 0.30 -5.63
CA GLN A 467 -11.28 0.82 -6.36
C GLN A 467 -11.19 0.43 -7.84
N LEU A 468 -12.26 -0.17 -8.35
CA LEU A 468 -12.44 -0.48 -9.75
C LEU A 468 -13.26 0.64 -10.40
N PHE A 469 -12.90 0.99 -11.63
CA PHE A 469 -13.60 1.99 -12.44
C PHE A 469 -13.91 1.39 -13.81
N LEU A 470 -15.19 1.37 -14.18
CA LEU A 470 -15.65 1.11 -15.53
C LEU A 470 -16.17 2.41 -16.13
N LEU A 471 -15.67 2.76 -17.31
CA LEU A 471 -15.95 4.00 -18.01
C LEU A 471 -16.58 3.74 -19.38
N ASP A 472 -17.35 4.71 -19.86
CA ASP A 472 -17.91 4.72 -21.21
C ASP A 472 -16.89 5.25 -22.27
N GLU A 473 -17.32 5.31 -23.53
CA GLU A 473 -16.51 5.87 -24.64
C GLU A 473 -16.13 7.35 -24.42
N LYS A 474 -16.89 8.09 -23.61
CA LYS A 474 -16.62 9.50 -23.27
C LYS A 474 -15.71 9.65 -22.04
N SER A 475 -15.21 8.54 -21.48
CA SER A 475 -14.41 8.51 -20.25
C SER A 475 -15.18 8.98 -19.00
N GLU A 476 -16.50 8.81 -18.98
CA GLU A 476 -17.32 9.01 -17.79
C GLU A 476 -17.49 7.69 -17.03
N VAL A 477 -17.49 7.77 -15.70
CA VAL A 477 -17.57 6.56 -14.84
C VAL A 477 -18.99 5.98 -14.88
N ILE A 478 -19.16 4.82 -15.50
CA ILE A 478 -20.40 4.04 -15.53
C ILE A 478 -20.61 3.33 -14.20
N SER A 479 -19.58 2.64 -13.70
CA SER A 479 -19.69 1.82 -12.50
C SER A 479 -18.39 1.79 -11.71
N ARG A 480 -18.59 1.63 -10.40
CA ARG A 480 -17.56 1.44 -9.37
C ARG A 480 -17.77 0.15 -8.58
N ASP A 481 -18.84 -0.57 -8.91
CA ASP A 481 -19.32 -1.74 -8.20
C ASP A 481 -18.55 -2.98 -8.64
N VAL A 482 -17.91 -3.68 -7.68
CA VAL A 482 -16.94 -4.75 -7.99
C VAL A 482 -17.57 -5.86 -8.84
N PRO A 483 -18.74 -6.44 -8.50
CA PRO A 483 -19.33 -7.51 -9.30
C PRO A 483 -19.63 -7.07 -10.74
N LYS A 484 -20.22 -5.88 -10.93
CA LYS A 484 -20.50 -5.34 -12.27
C LYS A 484 -19.23 -5.14 -13.09
N VAL A 485 -18.19 -4.56 -12.49
CA VAL A 485 -16.95 -4.30 -13.20
C VAL A 485 -16.23 -5.60 -13.53
N VAL A 486 -16.14 -6.54 -12.59
CA VAL A 486 -15.49 -7.85 -12.78
C VAL A 486 -16.20 -8.67 -13.86
N CYS A 487 -17.54 -8.65 -13.90
CA CYS A 487 -18.31 -9.26 -14.98
C CYS A 487 -17.97 -8.61 -16.33
N ALA A 488 -17.88 -7.28 -16.36
CA ALA A 488 -17.51 -6.56 -17.57
C ALA A 488 -16.10 -6.92 -18.07
N VAL A 489 -15.09 -7.18 -17.22
CA VAL A 489 -13.74 -7.59 -17.66
C VAL A 489 -13.55 -9.10 -17.90
N LYS A 490 -14.49 -9.95 -17.47
CA LYS A 490 -14.41 -11.41 -17.63
C LYS A 490 -14.19 -11.81 -19.10
N CYS A 491 -13.21 -12.69 -19.34
CA CYS A 491 -12.90 -13.17 -20.69
C CYS A 491 -12.21 -14.54 -20.67
N ALA A 492 -12.20 -15.21 -21.82
CA ALA A 492 -11.57 -16.51 -21.99
C ALA A 492 -10.03 -16.41 -22.16
N PRO A 493 -9.25 -17.47 -21.84
CA PRO A 493 -7.78 -17.46 -21.93
C PRO A 493 -7.19 -17.17 -23.32
N ASP A 494 -7.96 -17.40 -24.38
CA ASP A 494 -7.60 -17.20 -25.78
C ASP A 494 -7.99 -15.82 -26.33
N ALA A 495 -8.57 -14.94 -25.49
CA ALA A 495 -8.93 -13.59 -25.87
C ALA A 495 -7.72 -12.82 -26.43
N LYS A 496 -7.90 -12.23 -27.62
CA LYS A 496 -6.85 -11.53 -28.35
C LYS A 496 -6.78 -10.05 -27.97
N ALA A 497 -5.57 -9.57 -27.76
CA ALA A 497 -5.32 -8.15 -27.57
C ALA A 497 -5.53 -7.37 -28.87
N ALA A 498 -5.96 -6.12 -28.73
CA ALA A 498 -6.07 -5.11 -29.78
C ALA A 498 -5.11 -3.94 -29.50
N PRO A 499 -4.83 -3.08 -30.49
CA PRO A 499 -4.07 -1.86 -30.27
C PRO A 499 -4.78 -0.90 -29.30
N LEU A 500 -4.02 -0.23 -28.44
CA LEU A 500 -4.57 0.78 -27.52
C LEU A 500 -5.16 1.96 -28.32
N PRO A 501 -6.35 2.47 -27.93
CA PRO A 501 -6.97 3.61 -28.60
C PRO A 501 -6.21 4.92 -28.32
N LYS A 502 -6.38 5.92 -29.19
CA LYS A 502 -5.80 7.25 -28.97
C LYS A 502 -6.38 7.89 -27.71
N GLY A 503 -5.53 8.53 -26.90
CA GLY A 503 -5.95 9.17 -25.65
C GLY A 503 -6.12 8.22 -24.46
N TYR A 504 -5.82 6.93 -24.62
CA TYR A 504 -5.89 5.93 -23.54
C TYR A 504 -5.15 6.36 -22.27
N ASN A 505 -3.86 6.70 -22.40
CA ASN A 505 -3.01 7.12 -21.29
C ASN A 505 -3.59 8.35 -20.57
N LYS A 506 -4.09 9.33 -21.32
CA LYS A 506 -4.72 10.52 -20.75
C LYS A 506 -5.95 10.17 -19.92
N ALA A 507 -6.78 9.24 -20.36
CA ALA A 507 -7.98 8.79 -19.65
C ALA A 507 -7.63 7.99 -18.39
N VAL A 508 -6.67 7.05 -18.47
CA VAL A 508 -6.18 6.29 -17.32
C VAL A 508 -5.60 7.22 -16.25
N MET A 509 -4.76 8.18 -16.65
CA MET A 509 -4.18 9.17 -15.74
C MET A 509 -5.22 10.11 -15.12
N ALA A 510 -6.33 10.40 -15.82
CA ALA A 510 -7.43 11.16 -15.23
C ALA A 510 -8.11 10.39 -14.09
N ILE A 511 -8.29 9.07 -14.25
CA ILE A 511 -8.84 8.21 -13.19
C ILE A 511 -7.88 8.06 -12.02
N GLN A 512 -6.57 7.90 -12.26
CA GLN A 512 -5.60 7.85 -11.18
C GLN A 512 -5.62 9.14 -10.34
N ARG A 513 -5.72 10.33 -10.96
CA ARG A 513 -5.85 11.60 -10.25
C ARG A 513 -7.15 11.65 -9.42
N LYS A 514 -8.27 11.22 -9.98
CA LYS A 514 -9.55 11.13 -9.28
C LYS A 514 -9.47 10.17 -8.08
N PHE A 515 -8.82 9.03 -8.25
CA PHE A 515 -8.60 8.08 -7.15
C PHE A 515 -7.66 8.64 -6.08
N ALA A 516 -6.61 9.37 -6.46
CA ALA A 516 -5.73 10.04 -5.50
C ALA A 516 -6.47 11.11 -4.68
N GLU A 517 -7.46 11.80 -5.26
CA GLU A 517 -8.37 12.68 -4.53
C GLU A 517 -9.25 11.89 -3.53
N ASP A 518 -9.84 10.78 -3.97
CA ASP A 518 -10.64 9.89 -3.10
C ASP A 518 -9.80 9.35 -1.91
N VAL A 519 -8.53 9.00 -2.15
CA VAL A 519 -7.57 8.58 -1.11
C VAL A 519 -7.30 9.72 -0.13
N ARG A 520 -6.98 10.92 -0.62
CA ARG A 520 -6.74 12.10 0.24
C ARG A 520 -7.96 12.43 1.09
N HIS A 521 -9.16 12.34 0.52
CA HIS A 521 -10.41 12.55 1.24
C HIS A 521 -10.57 11.51 2.36
N ARG A 522 -10.36 10.23 2.06
CA ARG A 522 -10.42 9.15 3.05
C ARG A 522 -9.36 9.25 4.14
N GLU A 523 -8.14 9.64 3.81
CA GLU A 523 -7.07 9.87 4.78
C GLU A 523 -7.43 11.04 5.70
N ALA A 524 -7.97 12.13 5.14
CA ALA A 524 -8.47 13.25 5.92
C ALA A 524 -9.62 12.79 6.84
N GLU A 525 -10.62 12.08 6.31
CA GLU A 525 -11.73 11.51 7.08
C GLU A 525 -11.25 10.55 8.17
N ARG A 526 -10.27 9.67 7.92
CA ARG A 526 -9.68 8.79 8.94
C ARG A 526 -8.92 9.55 10.01
N THR A 527 -8.26 10.65 9.62
CA THR A 527 -7.59 11.54 10.59
C THR A 527 -8.61 12.27 11.46
N TYR A 528 -9.78 12.61 10.91
CA TYR A 528 -10.91 13.18 11.64
C TYR A 528 -11.73 12.13 12.42
N THR A 529 -11.79 10.90 11.93
CA THR A 529 -12.51 9.72 12.44
C THR A 529 -11.53 8.71 13.04
N ALA A 530 -10.49 9.20 13.72
CA ALA A 530 -9.86 8.37 14.72
C ALA A 530 -10.96 8.10 15.77
N ASN A 531 -11.24 6.84 16.10
CA ASN A 531 -12.10 6.49 17.23
C ASN A 531 -11.45 7.06 18.51
N LEU A 532 -11.72 8.33 18.78
CA LEU A 532 -11.23 9.04 19.94
C LEU A 532 -11.75 8.28 21.15
N THR A 533 -10.85 7.94 22.07
CA THR A 533 -11.26 7.30 23.31
C THR A 533 -12.22 8.20 24.08
N HIS A 534 -13.07 7.63 24.94
CA HIS A 534 -13.96 8.40 25.81
C HIS A 534 -13.22 9.51 26.59
N GLY A 535 -11.98 9.25 27.02
CA GLY A 535 -11.10 10.25 27.64
C GLY A 535 -10.69 11.38 26.70
N GLN A 536 -10.32 11.08 25.45
CA GLN A 536 -10.01 12.11 24.45
C GLN A 536 -11.24 12.95 24.09
N LEU A 537 -12.40 12.33 23.88
CA LEU A 537 -13.66 13.04 23.60
C LEU A 537 -14.06 13.99 24.74
N TYR A 538 -13.88 13.55 25.98
CA TYR A 538 -14.13 14.38 27.17
C TYR A 538 -13.23 15.61 27.19
N VAL A 539 -11.93 15.41 27.06
CA VAL A 539 -10.94 16.48 27.09
C VAL A 539 -11.15 17.50 25.96
N LEU A 540 -11.40 17.02 24.73
CA LEU A 540 -11.64 17.90 23.59
C LEU A 540 -12.92 18.73 23.77
N ARG A 541 -13.98 18.15 24.36
CA ARG A 541 -15.20 18.87 24.69
C ARG A 541 -14.96 19.99 25.70
N GLU A 542 -14.28 19.68 26.81
CA GLU A 542 -13.99 20.66 27.87
C GLU A 542 -13.07 21.78 27.39
N MET A 543 -12.07 21.46 26.56
CA MET A 543 -11.21 22.47 25.93
C MET A 543 -11.99 23.38 24.99
N ARG A 544 -12.98 22.86 24.26
CA ARG A 544 -13.83 23.68 23.39
C ARG A 544 -14.69 24.66 24.20
N ILE A 545 -15.29 24.20 25.29
CA ILE A 545 -16.02 25.06 26.23
C ILE A 545 -15.10 26.16 26.79
N MET A 546 -13.86 25.80 27.14
CA MET A 546 -12.87 26.73 27.65
C MET A 546 -12.40 27.76 26.60
N PHE A 547 -12.31 27.34 25.34
CA PHE A 547 -11.96 28.20 24.21
C PHE A 547 -13.07 29.23 23.92
N GLU A 548 -14.33 28.81 24.02
CA GLU A 548 -15.50 29.68 23.82
C GLU A 548 -15.71 30.68 24.97
N ALA A 549 -15.38 30.29 26.20
CA ALA A 549 -15.58 31.11 27.40
C ALA A 549 -14.47 32.13 27.69
N ASN A 550 -13.26 31.97 27.12
CA ASN A 550 -12.11 32.84 27.43
C ASN A 550 -11.88 33.92 26.37
N GLN A 551 -11.44 35.11 26.82
CA GLN A 551 -11.02 36.22 25.93
C GLN A 551 -9.49 36.35 25.82
N ASP A 552 -8.73 35.58 26.60
CA ASP A 552 -7.27 35.58 26.62
C ASP A 552 -6.70 34.85 25.38
N GLU A 553 -5.87 35.53 24.59
CA GLU A 553 -5.25 34.97 23.37
C GLU A 553 -4.19 33.90 23.67
N ASP A 554 -3.45 34.00 24.77
CA ASP A 554 -2.40 33.05 25.13
C ASP A 554 -3.00 31.69 25.52
N ILE A 555 -4.13 31.72 26.24
CA ILE A 555 -4.89 30.51 26.58
C ILE A 555 -5.45 29.86 25.32
N LYS A 556 -6.00 30.65 24.38
CA LYS A 556 -6.51 30.13 23.11
C LYS A 556 -5.43 29.48 22.26
N GLN A 557 -4.23 30.07 22.23
CA GLN A 557 -3.09 29.51 21.50
C GLN A 557 -2.65 28.18 22.11
N ASN A 558 -2.58 28.08 23.44
CA ASN A 558 -2.28 26.83 24.14
C ASN A 558 -3.33 25.75 23.90
N VAL A 559 -4.62 26.11 23.96
CA VAL A 559 -5.72 25.17 23.68
C VAL A 559 -5.65 24.62 22.25
N ASN A 560 -5.38 25.46 21.25
CA ASN A 560 -5.23 25.01 19.85
C ASN A 560 -4.07 24.01 19.66
N VAL A 561 -2.94 24.24 20.34
CA VAL A 561 -1.78 23.33 20.28
C VAL A 561 -2.14 21.98 20.92
N LEU A 562 -2.75 21.99 22.11
CA LEU A 562 -3.14 20.78 22.82
C LEU A 562 -4.26 20.02 22.08
N GLU A 563 -5.23 20.71 21.48
CA GLU A 563 -6.31 20.11 20.67
C GLU A 563 -5.74 19.30 19.52
N LYS A 564 -4.80 19.90 18.77
CA LYS A 564 -4.14 19.22 17.66
C LYS A 564 -3.39 17.96 18.09
N VAL A 565 -2.79 17.98 19.28
CA VAL A 565 -2.00 16.86 19.80
C VAL A 565 -2.89 15.74 20.34
N PHE A 566 -3.90 16.07 21.15
CA PHE A 566 -4.77 15.08 21.79
C PHE A 566 -5.85 14.51 20.86
N ARG A 567 -6.10 15.14 19.70
CA ARG A 567 -6.92 14.56 18.62
C ARG A 567 -6.18 13.44 17.87
N GLY A 568 -4.85 13.41 17.92
CA GLY A 568 -4.04 12.38 17.26
C GLY A 568 -4.04 11.02 18.00
N PRO A 569 -3.40 9.99 17.44
CA PRO A 569 -3.18 8.72 18.14
C PRO A 569 -2.28 8.93 19.36
N LEU A 570 -2.65 8.33 20.48
CA LEU A 570 -1.98 8.44 21.79
C LEU A 570 -1.55 7.06 22.30
N THR A 571 -0.47 7.02 23.08
CA THR A 571 0.00 5.79 23.73
C THR A 571 -1.02 5.28 24.75
N GLY A 572 -0.96 3.98 25.09
CA GLY A 572 -1.84 3.40 26.10
C GLY A 572 -1.69 4.03 27.50
N ALA A 573 -0.50 4.58 27.82
CA ALA A 573 -0.28 5.32 29.05
C ALA A 573 -1.07 6.64 29.06
N VAL A 574 -0.92 7.46 28.01
CA VAL A 574 -1.64 8.73 27.88
C VAL A 574 -3.16 8.50 27.85
N LYS A 575 -3.64 7.48 27.12
CA LYS A 575 -5.07 7.13 27.07
C LYS A 575 -5.65 6.84 28.47
N ARG A 576 -4.89 6.16 29.33
CA ARG A 576 -5.30 5.87 30.71
C ARG A 576 -5.40 7.14 31.56
N GLU A 577 -4.44 8.05 31.43
CA GLU A 577 -4.45 9.34 32.15
C GLU A 577 -5.62 10.24 31.72
N LEU A 578 -5.91 10.33 30.42
CA LEU A 578 -7.08 11.08 29.94
C LEU A 578 -8.40 10.47 30.45
N ASN A 579 -8.48 9.13 30.52
CA ASN A 579 -9.63 8.46 31.12
C ASN A 579 -9.75 8.71 32.64
N GLN A 580 -8.64 8.91 33.35
CA GLN A 580 -8.65 9.25 34.76
C GLN A 580 -9.15 10.68 34.99
N LEU A 581 -8.73 11.64 34.14
CA LEU A 581 -9.27 13.01 34.17
C LEU A 581 -10.79 13.03 33.94
N ARG A 582 -11.28 12.19 33.02
CA ARG A 582 -12.73 11.99 32.80
C ARG A 582 -13.43 11.41 34.02
N ARG A 583 -12.89 10.36 34.65
CA ARG A 583 -13.50 9.73 35.84
C ARG A 583 -13.57 10.68 37.04
N ASN A 584 -12.60 11.58 37.16
CA ASN A 584 -12.52 12.57 38.22
C ASN A 584 -13.25 13.89 37.88
N SER A 585 -13.91 13.96 36.71
CA SER A 585 -14.66 15.14 36.25
C SER A 585 -13.85 16.45 36.30
N VAL A 586 -12.56 16.39 35.93
CA VAL A 586 -11.66 17.56 35.98
C VAL A 586 -11.98 18.53 34.84
N THR A 587 -12.29 19.78 35.15
CA THR A 587 -12.66 20.84 34.19
C THR A 587 -11.88 22.14 34.43
N GLY A 588 -12.07 23.15 33.57
CA GLY A 588 -11.50 24.50 33.76
C GLY A 588 -9.97 24.55 33.77
N GLU A 589 -9.38 25.53 34.46
CA GLU A 589 -7.91 25.67 34.57
C GLU A 589 -7.20 24.42 35.13
N GLY A 590 -7.90 23.67 36.00
CA GLY A 590 -7.39 22.42 36.54
C GLY A 590 -7.18 21.36 35.45
N LEU A 591 -8.05 21.32 34.44
CA LEU A 591 -7.89 20.45 33.29
C LEU A 591 -6.69 20.90 32.44
N LEU A 592 -6.59 22.19 32.12
CA LEU A 592 -5.52 22.74 31.28
C LEU A 592 -4.13 22.44 31.87
N LYS A 593 -3.94 22.65 33.18
CA LYS A 593 -2.67 22.33 33.88
C LYS A 593 -2.31 20.85 33.78
N ASN A 594 -3.30 19.96 33.92
CA ASN A 594 -3.06 18.52 33.80
C ASN A 594 -2.70 18.12 32.36
N LEU A 595 -3.34 18.72 31.34
CA LEU A 595 -3.04 18.44 29.94
C LEU A 595 -1.66 18.93 29.52
N ILE A 596 -1.22 20.11 29.99
CA ILE A 596 0.14 20.61 29.78
C ILE A 596 1.15 19.65 30.44
N ARG A 597 0.88 19.21 31.68
CA ARG A 597 1.73 18.24 32.35
C ARG A 597 1.86 16.94 31.55
N ILE A 598 0.74 16.39 31.05
CA ILE A 598 0.75 15.19 30.21
C ILE A 598 1.51 15.42 28.91
N TYR A 599 1.34 16.60 28.30
CA TYR A 599 2.03 16.99 27.08
C TYR A 599 3.56 16.99 27.23
N ASP A 600 4.05 17.58 28.33
CA ASP A 600 5.48 17.65 28.63
C ASP A 600 6.05 16.31 29.11
N GLN A 601 5.36 15.62 30.02
CA GLN A 601 5.82 14.36 30.62
C GLN A 601 6.00 13.25 29.58
N HIS A 602 5.12 13.20 28.57
CA HIS A 602 5.20 12.20 27.48
C HIS A 602 5.92 12.75 26.23
N ASN A 603 6.57 13.90 26.34
CA ASN A 603 7.31 14.57 25.28
C ASN A 603 6.56 14.61 23.93
N LEU A 604 5.27 14.97 23.96
CA LEU A 604 4.37 14.87 22.81
C LEU A 604 4.71 15.87 21.69
N LYS A 605 5.60 16.83 21.96
CA LYS A 605 6.15 17.79 21.00
C LYS A 605 7.00 17.09 19.93
N ASP A 606 7.89 16.19 20.33
CA ASP A 606 8.76 15.44 19.40
C ASP A 606 7.99 14.35 18.68
N ALA A 607 6.98 13.75 19.32
CA ALA A 607 6.07 12.81 18.65
C ALA A 607 5.23 13.49 17.55
N ALA A 608 4.92 14.79 17.65
CA ALA A 608 4.23 15.54 16.60
C ALA A 608 5.16 15.92 15.43
N ALA A 609 6.44 16.22 15.73
CA ALA A 609 7.48 16.46 14.72
C ALA A 609 7.93 15.17 14.00
N HIS A 610 8.10 14.07 14.72
CA HIS A 610 8.31 12.74 14.13
C HIS A 610 7.07 12.24 13.37
N ARG A 611 5.87 12.70 13.71
CA ARG A 611 4.64 12.40 12.92
C ARG A 611 4.57 13.14 11.59
N SER A 612 5.21 14.31 11.47
CA SER A 612 5.35 14.99 10.17
C SER A 612 6.37 14.27 9.29
N LEU A 613 7.36 13.59 9.89
CA LEU A 613 8.28 12.67 9.21
C LEU A 613 7.65 11.30 8.91
N ALA A 614 6.80 10.77 9.80
CA ALA A 614 6.01 9.54 9.58
C ALA A 614 4.82 9.73 8.62
N MET A 615 4.68 10.90 8.00
CA MET A 615 3.85 11.07 6.80
C MET A 615 4.42 10.32 5.58
N SER A 616 5.56 9.64 5.73
CA SER A 616 6.12 8.70 4.76
C SER A 616 5.28 7.43 4.56
N ASP A 617 4.34 7.13 5.47
CA ASP A 617 3.47 5.94 5.39
C ASP A 617 2.12 6.23 4.71
N ARG A 618 2.04 7.32 3.92
CA ARG A 618 0.87 7.58 3.07
C ARG A 618 0.80 6.54 1.95
N ALA A 619 -0.37 5.94 1.81
CA ALA A 619 -0.61 4.95 0.79
C ALA A 619 -0.51 5.59 -0.61
N ILE A 620 0.51 5.24 -1.38
CA ILE A 620 0.75 5.79 -2.72
C ILE A 620 -0.35 5.29 -3.67
N PRO A 621 -1.14 6.18 -4.30
CA PRO A 621 -2.14 5.77 -5.28
C PRO A 621 -1.48 5.26 -6.57
N GLN A 622 -1.73 4.00 -6.89
CA GLN A 622 -1.17 3.32 -8.06
C GLN A 622 -2.25 2.65 -8.90
N ILE A 623 -1.95 2.47 -10.19
CA ILE A 623 -2.77 1.69 -11.12
C ILE A 623 -2.28 0.24 -11.06
N ILE A 624 -3.17 -0.71 -10.75
CA ILE A 624 -2.85 -2.14 -10.73
C ILE A 624 -2.91 -2.72 -12.15
N CYS A 625 -3.97 -2.42 -12.88
CA CYS A 625 -4.13 -2.81 -14.27
C CYS A 625 -5.21 -1.97 -14.96
N SER A 626 -5.22 -1.99 -16.30
CA SER A 626 -6.25 -1.31 -17.10
C SER A 626 -6.51 -1.99 -18.44
N GLU A 627 -7.72 -1.85 -18.98
CA GLU A 627 -8.11 -2.46 -20.25
C GLU A 627 -9.05 -1.54 -21.04
N ALA A 628 -8.77 -1.31 -22.32
CA ALA A 628 -9.70 -0.64 -23.22
C ALA A 628 -10.61 -1.63 -23.95
N PHE A 629 -11.88 -1.28 -24.09
CA PHE A 629 -12.85 -1.97 -24.92
C PHE A 629 -13.01 -1.18 -26.21
N VAL A 630 -12.54 -1.73 -27.34
CA VAL A 630 -12.42 -1.04 -28.65
C VAL A 630 -13.38 -1.53 -29.72
#